data_AF-A0A1U7HZZ0-F1
#
_entry.id   AF-A0A1U7HZZ0-F1
#
_cell.length_a   1.000
_cell.length_b   1.000
_cell.length_c   1.000
_cell.angle_alpha   90.00
_cell.angle_beta   90.00
_cell.angle_gamma   90.00
#
_symmetry.space_group_name_H-M   'P 1'
#
loop_
_entity.id
_entity.type
_entity.pdbx_description
1 polymer ?
#
loop_
_entity_poly.entity_id
_entity_poly.type
_entity_poly.pdbx_seq_one_letter_code
_entity_poly.pdbx_strand_id
1 'polypeptide(L)'
;MLHSFRTPVELDYIKLPCINRSYSGKLSPKYLGTQTDETLKLRADIILAATANFKPDLILVDKKPYGLNQELKPTINYIKQFLHSTKLVLVLRDILDSPEVTINE
;
A
#
# COMPACT_ATOMS: atom_id res chain seq x y z
N MET A 1 3.53 -14.78 12.66
CA MET A 1 3.11 -13.43 13.11
C MET A 1 4.31 -12.51 12.97
N LEU A 2 4.22 -11.40 12.22
CA LEU A 2 5.38 -10.50 12.06
C LEU A 2 5.82 -9.88 13.41
N HIS A 3 4.85 -9.67 14.31
CA HIS A 3 5.05 -9.19 15.68
C HIS A 3 5.79 -10.18 16.60
N SER A 4 6.02 -11.43 16.16
CA SER A 4 6.85 -12.38 16.91
C SER A 4 8.34 -12.23 16.59
N PHE A 5 8.71 -11.45 15.57
CA PHE A 5 10.11 -11.19 15.24
C PHE A 5 10.59 -9.93 15.98
N ARG A 6 11.86 -9.95 16.41
CA ARG A 6 12.49 -8.74 16.96
C ARG A 6 12.70 -7.74 15.83
N THR A 7 12.02 -6.61 15.95
CA THR A 7 12.28 -5.45 15.10
C THR A 7 13.60 -4.80 15.52
N PRO A 8 14.54 -4.52 14.60
CA PRO A 8 15.77 -3.81 14.93
C PRO A 8 15.47 -2.37 15.37
N VAL A 9 16.45 -1.74 16.03
CA VAL A 9 16.39 -0.32 16.39
C VAL A 9 16.14 0.52 15.14
N GLU A 10 15.33 1.57 15.27
CA GLU A 10 14.93 2.49 14.18
C GLU A 10 14.06 1.88 13.06
N LEU A 11 13.58 0.65 13.23
CA LEU A 11 12.58 0.05 12.34
C LEU A 11 11.23 0.01 13.03
N ASP A 12 10.19 0.41 12.31
CA ASP A 12 8.80 0.20 12.71
C ASP A 12 7.96 -0.15 11.47
N TYR A 13 6.76 -0.67 11.68
CA TYR A 13 5.86 -1.04 10.60
C TYR A 13 4.40 -0.84 10.99
N ILE A 14 3.59 -0.45 10.00
CA ILE A 14 2.14 -0.36 10.16
C ILE A 14 1.50 -1.50 9.39
N LYS A 15 0.93 -2.47 10.12
CA LYS A 15 0.13 -3.52 9.49
C LYS A 15 -1.23 -2.94 9.10
N LEU A 16 -1.50 -2.91 7.80
CA LEU A 16 -2.80 -2.50 7.27
C LEU A 16 -3.86 -3.62 7.42
N PRO A 17 -5.16 -3.29 7.51
CA PRO A 17 -6.25 -4.26 7.37
C PRO A 17 -6.06 -5.13 6.13
N CYS A 18 -6.17 -6.45 6.30
CA CYS A 18 -5.90 -7.40 5.22
C CYS A 18 -7.11 -7.52 4.30
N ILE A 19 -6.85 -7.62 2.99
CA ILE A 19 -7.85 -7.85 1.96
C ILE A 19 -7.58 -9.21 1.30
N ASN A 20 -8.62 -10.01 1.14
CA ASN A 20 -8.63 -11.19 0.28
C ASN A 20 -8.97 -10.78 -1.15
N ARG A 21 -8.38 -11.47 -2.13
CA ARG A 21 -8.78 -11.38 -3.54
C ARG A 21 -9.24 -12.78 -3.96
N SER A 22 -10.51 -12.91 -4.35
CA SER A 22 -11.01 -14.16 -4.92
C SER A 22 -10.38 -14.43 -6.28
N TYR A 23 -10.54 -15.65 -6.80
CA TYR A 23 -10.13 -16.00 -8.15
C TYR A 23 -10.82 -15.14 -9.22
N SER A 24 -12.07 -14.72 -8.97
CA SER A 24 -12.82 -13.77 -9.80
C SER A 24 -12.39 -12.30 -9.63
N GLY A 25 -11.36 -12.02 -8.82
CA GLY A 25 -10.87 -10.67 -8.57
C GLY A 25 -11.67 -9.87 -7.54
N LYS A 26 -12.72 -10.43 -6.96
CA LYS A 26 -13.53 -9.77 -5.93
C LYS A 26 -12.71 -9.56 -4.66
N LEU A 27 -12.71 -8.32 -4.16
CA LEU A 27 -12.04 -7.95 -2.93
C LEU A 27 -12.98 -8.08 -1.74
N SER A 28 -12.48 -8.64 -0.64
CA SER A 28 -13.19 -8.68 0.64
C SER A 28 -12.24 -8.52 1.82
N PRO A 29 -12.67 -7.92 2.93
CA PRO A 29 -11.86 -7.88 4.14
C PRO A 29 -11.57 -9.30 4.64
N LYS A 30 -10.32 -9.54 5.05
CA LYS A 30 -9.89 -10.87 5.49
C LYS A 30 -10.29 -11.16 6.94
N TYR A 31 -10.25 -10.15 7.80
CA TYR A 31 -10.43 -10.31 9.25
C TYR A 31 -11.41 -9.31 9.86
N LEU A 32 -11.52 -8.11 9.29
CA LEU A 32 -12.50 -7.12 9.77
C LEU A 32 -13.88 -7.50 9.25
N GLY A 33 -14.90 -7.38 10.08
CA GLY A 33 -16.32 -7.58 9.71
C GLY A 33 -16.94 -6.35 9.02
N THR A 34 -16.13 -5.49 8.44
CA THR A 34 -16.52 -4.25 7.75
C THR A 34 -16.86 -4.50 6.29
N GLN A 35 -17.46 -3.52 5.63
CA GLN A 35 -17.60 -3.57 4.17
C GLN A 35 -16.24 -3.43 3.47
N THR A 36 -16.14 -3.92 2.23
CA THR A 36 -14.90 -3.83 1.45
C THR A 36 -14.45 -2.38 1.29
N ASP A 37 -15.35 -1.48 0.91
CA ASP A 37 -15.03 -0.07 0.65
C ASP A 37 -14.60 0.67 1.91
N GLU A 38 -15.23 0.39 3.05
CA GLU A 38 -14.82 0.93 4.36
C GLU A 38 -13.40 0.51 4.70
N THR A 39 -13.07 -0.76 4.43
CA THR A 39 -11.73 -1.30 4.71
C THR A 39 -10.68 -0.70 3.80
N LEU A 40 -10.99 -0.51 2.52
CA LEU A 40 -10.11 0.15 1.55
C LEU A 40 -9.90 1.62 1.91
N LYS A 41 -10.97 2.31 2.34
CA LYS A 41 -10.88 3.68 2.84
C LYS A 41 -10.00 3.77 4.09
N LEU A 42 -10.20 2.90 5.07
CA LEU A 42 -9.37 2.86 6.28
C LEU A 42 -7.89 2.64 5.95
N ARG A 43 -7.59 1.75 4.99
CA ARG A 43 -6.21 1.54 4.52
C ARG A 43 -5.61 2.82 3.93
N ALA A 44 -6.33 3.49 3.04
CA ALA A 44 -5.88 4.75 2.43
C ALA A 44 -5.64 5.84 3.49
N ASP A 45 -6.56 5.99 4.44
CA ASP A 45 -6.49 6.99 5.51
C ASP A 45 -5.27 6.73 6.43
N ILE A 46 -4.98 5.46 6.77
CA ILE A 46 -3.79 5.09 7.56
C ILE A 46 -2.49 5.45 6.82
N ILE A 47 -2.39 5.12 5.53
CA ILE A 47 -1.18 5.40 4.75
C ILE A 47 -0.95 6.92 4.64
N LEU A 48 -2.03 7.68 4.38
CA LEU A 48 -1.98 9.14 4.31
C LEU A 48 -1.53 9.72 5.65
N ALA A 49 -2.16 9.30 6.76
CA ALA A 49 -1.81 9.78 8.09
C ALA A 49 -0.36 9.47 8.46
N ALA A 50 0.11 8.24 8.18
CA ALA A 50 1.50 7.86 8.40
C ALA A 50 2.45 8.76 7.60
N THR A 51 2.18 8.99 6.31
CA THR A 51 3.01 9.81 5.44
C THR A 51 3.03 11.28 5.88
N ALA A 52 1.88 11.85 6.22
CA ALA A 52 1.75 13.25 6.61
C ALA A 52 2.48 13.58 7.92
N ASN A 53 2.50 12.63 8.86
CA ASN A 53 3.15 12.82 10.16
C ASN A 53 4.63 12.44 10.12
N PHE A 54 4.99 11.35 9.42
CA PHE A 54 6.37 10.88 9.34
C PHE A 54 7.23 11.75 8.40
N LYS A 55 6.63 12.31 7.34
CA LYS A 55 7.30 13.17 6.35
C LYS A 55 8.58 12.51 5.78
N PRO A 56 8.45 11.35 5.12
CA PRO A 56 9.60 10.58 4.66
C PRO A 56 10.40 11.32 3.58
N ASP A 57 11.72 11.16 3.57
CA ASP A 57 12.56 11.60 2.45
C ASP A 57 12.37 10.73 1.20
N LEU A 58 12.01 9.46 1.38
CA LEU A 58 11.83 8.47 0.33
C LEU A 58 10.63 7.57 0.61
N ILE A 59 9.79 7.39 -0.41
CA ILE A 59 8.71 6.42 -0.43
C ILE A 59 8.97 5.43 -1.56
N LEU A 60 8.98 4.16 -1.19
CA LEU A 60 9.07 3.04 -2.11
C LEU A 60 7.70 2.38 -2.21
N VAL A 61 7.13 2.38 -3.41
CA VAL A 61 5.89 1.64 -3.71
C VAL A 61 6.28 0.38 -4.46
N ASP A 62 6.01 -0.79 -3.88
CA ASP A 62 6.22 -2.06 -4.58
C ASP A 62 5.00 -2.41 -5.44
N LYS A 63 5.25 -2.90 -6.66
CA LYS A 63 4.29 -3.46 -7.60
C LYS A 63 3.31 -2.48 -8.27
N LYS A 64 2.38 -1.85 -7.53
CA LYS A 64 1.28 -1.04 -8.13
C LYS A 64 1.38 0.43 -7.73
N PRO A 65 1.51 1.37 -8.69
CA PRO A 65 1.77 2.78 -8.39
C PRO A 65 0.70 3.45 -7.51
N TYR A 66 -0.56 3.07 -7.68
CA TYR A 66 -1.66 3.58 -6.85
C TYR A 66 -2.10 2.64 -5.74
N GLY A 67 -1.35 1.57 -5.48
CA GLY A 67 -1.71 0.55 -4.49
C GLY A 67 -2.96 -0.25 -4.88
N LEU A 68 -3.55 -0.94 -3.91
CA LEU A 68 -4.79 -1.68 -4.12
C LEU A 68 -5.96 -0.69 -4.25
N ASN A 69 -6.76 -0.82 -5.31
CA ASN A 69 -7.94 0.02 -5.54
C ASN A 69 -7.68 1.54 -5.40
N GLN A 70 -6.55 2.02 -5.91
CA GLN A 70 -6.14 3.43 -5.85
C GLN A 70 -5.94 4.01 -4.42
N GLU A 71 -5.73 3.17 -3.40
CA GLU A 71 -5.55 3.59 -2.01
C GLU A 71 -4.40 4.59 -1.77
N LEU A 72 -3.38 4.60 -2.64
CA LEU A 72 -2.25 5.55 -2.54
C LEU A 72 -2.53 6.91 -3.17
N LYS A 73 -3.61 7.06 -3.96
CA LYS A 73 -3.89 8.30 -4.69
C LYS A 73 -4.00 9.53 -3.77
N PRO A 74 -4.69 9.47 -2.61
CA PRO A 74 -4.72 10.60 -1.67
C PRO A 74 -3.31 10.96 -1.15
N THR A 75 -2.51 9.95 -0.80
CA THR A 75 -1.14 10.12 -0.31
C THR A 75 -0.22 10.74 -1.37
N ILE A 76 -0.30 10.28 -2.61
CA ILE A 76 0.50 10.84 -3.71
C ILE A 76 0.13 12.31 -3.97
N ASN A 77 -1.17 12.63 -3.94
CA ASN A 77 -1.61 14.02 -4.07
C ASN A 77 -1.09 14.88 -2.90
N TYR A 78 -1.17 14.37 -1.68
CA TYR A 78 -0.63 15.05 -0.49
C TYR A 78 0.88 15.32 -0.62
N ILE A 79 1.66 14.32 -1.04
CA ILE A 79 3.11 14.48 -1.25
C ILE A 79 3.40 15.57 -2.27
N LYS A 80 2.74 15.52 -3.43
CA LYS A 80 2.91 16.50 -4.51
C LYS A 80 2.57 17.92 -4.07
N GLN A 81 1.62 18.07 -3.16
CA GLN A 81 1.14 19.38 -2.71
C GLN A 81 1.95 19.93 -1.53
N PHE A 82 2.42 19.07 -0.61
CA PHE A 82 2.95 19.51 0.69
C PHE A 82 4.36 19.02 1.00
N LEU A 83 4.84 17.93 0.38
CA LEU A 83 6.13 17.30 0.67
C LEU A 83 7.04 17.27 -0.57
N HIS A 84 7.35 18.45 -1.10
CA HIS A 84 8.12 18.61 -2.35
C HIS A 84 9.51 17.94 -2.35
N SER A 85 10.11 17.71 -1.17
CA SER A 85 11.42 17.05 -1.04
C SER A 85 11.33 15.52 -1.00
N THR A 86 10.14 14.96 -0.77
CA THR A 86 9.94 13.49 -0.70
C THR A 86 10.08 12.88 -2.09
N LYS A 87 10.98 11.90 -2.23
CA LYS A 87 11.12 11.12 -3.46
C LYS A 87 10.09 9.99 -3.48
N LEU A 88 9.34 9.88 -4.57
CA LEU A 88 8.41 8.78 -4.80
C LEU A 88 8.97 7.83 -5.87
N VAL A 89 9.22 6.58 -5.49
CA VAL A 89 9.83 5.56 -6.37
C VAL A 89 8.92 4.35 -6.46
N LEU A 90 8.65 3.91 -7.69
CA LEU A 90 7.97 2.65 -7.97
C LEU A 90 9.02 1.55 -8.15
N VAL A 91 8.96 0.54 -7.29
CA VAL A 91 9.80 -0.65 -7.38
C VAL A 91 9.05 -1.69 -8.22
N LEU A 92 9.65 -2.04 -9.36
CA LEU A 92 9.15 -3.08 -10.26
C LEU A 92 10.13 -4.24 -10.26
N ARG A 93 9.59 -5.46 -10.31
CA ARG A 93 10.39 -6.67 -10.55
C ARG A 93 10.52 -6.83 -12.06
N ASP A 94 11.69 -7.28 -12.51
CA ASP A 94 11.98 -7.54 -13.93
C ASP A 94 11.03 -8.61 -14.50
N ILE A 95 10.76 -9.66 -13.72
CA ILE A 95 9.78 -10.70 -14.03
C ILE A 95 8.79 -10.78 -12.87
N LEU A 96 7.54 -10.36 -13.11
CA LEU A 96 6.48 -10.29 -12.10
C LEU A 96 5.62 -11.56 -12.07
N ASP A 97 5.26 -12.05 -13.26
CA ASP A 97 4.41 -13.20 -13.55
C ASP A 97 4.86 -13.82 -14.89
N SER A 98 4.28 -14.95 -15.29
CA SER A 98 4.58 -15.55 -16.61
C SER A 98 4.01 -14.69 -17.75
N PRO A 99 4.57 -14.76 -18.98
CA PRO A 99 4.15 -13.94 -20.10
C PRO A 99 2.64 -14.00 -20.37
N GLU A 100 2.05 -15.18 -20.19
CA GLU A 100 0.62 -15.44 -20.45
C GLU A 100 -0.30 -14.67 -19.49
N VAL A 101 0.15 -14.35 -18.28
CA VAL A 101 -0.62 -13.65 -17.25
C VAL A 101 -0.50 -12.13 -17.39
N THR A 102 0.68 -11.62 -17.77
CA THR A 102 0.97 -10.17 -17.78
C THR A 102 0.48 -9.42 -19.02
N ILE A 103 0.36 -10.07 -20.18
CA ILE A 103 -0.01 -9.39 -21.46
C ILE A 103 -1.29 -8.54 -21.38
N ASN A 104 -2.20 -8.85 -20.46
CA ASN A 104 -3.51 -8.20 -20.33
C ASN A 104 -3.71 -7.36 -19.05
N GLU A 105 -2.71 -7.26 -18.16
CA GLU A 105 -2.77 -6.44 -16.93
C GLU A 105 -2.32 -4.99 -17.16
#